data_AF-A0AAV9ACR3-F1
#
_entry.id   AF-A0AAV9ACR3-F1
#
_cell.length_a   1.000
_cell.length_b   1.000
_cell.length_c   1.000
_cell.angle_alpha   90.00
_cell.angle_beta   90.00
_cell.angle_gamma   90.00
#
_symmetry.space_group_name_H-M   'P 1'
#
loop_
_entity.id
_entity.type
_entity.pdbx_description
1 polymer ?
#
loop_
_entity_poly.entity_id
_entity_poly.type
_entity_poly.pdbx_seq_one_letter_code
_entity_poly.pdbx_strand_id
1 'polypeptide(L)'
;MKGFCLQKDFLFGHSPLITTLPPSVRAPDSTHALYTKPKRRCQKKAIYNKPINSQFELMPPPYSLSSLEPYMSRQTLEYHWGRHHRSYVENLNMQVTGTELDGMSLEEIIIASYNKGNVLPAFNNAAQVWNHDFFWQSMKPGGGGRPSGVLMELIERDFGSFDVMLRELKLATSTQFGSGWGWLAYKANRLEVGNALNPRPSEKDNKLIVARTPNAVNPLVWDYSHAYYLDYENRQADYVQIFMDKLVSWETVSARLEIAMTRAAERAREEEKQREEDEDDMLDSEAVEMYLDSDNDDSEPE
;
A
#
# COMPACT_ATOMS: atom_id res chain seq x y z
N MET A 1 -25.99 6.10 54.17
CA MET A 1 -24.99 6.83 54.97
C MET A 1 -23.99 7.48 54.00
N LYS A 2 -23.85 8.82 54.10
CA LYS A 2 -22.71 9.73 53.77
C LYS A 2 -21.87 9.42 52.52
N GLY A 3 -21.61 10.32 51.56
CA GLY A 3 -21.68 11.79 51.51
C GLY A 3 -20.29 12.44 51.66
N PHE A 4 -19.89 13.21 50.62
CA PHE A 4 -18.95 14.36 50.59
C PHE A 4 -17.46 14.18 50.97
N CYS A 5 -16.53 14.74 50.17
CA CYS A 5 -16.03 16.11 50.37
C CYS A 5 -15.01 16.54 49.29
N LEU A 6 -15.22 17.73 48.72
CA LEU A 6 -14.23 18.58 48.03
C LEU A 6 -13.87 19.70 49.01
N GLN A 7 -12.62 20.15 49.05
CA GLN A 7 -12.30 21.40 49.74
C GLN A 7 -11.19 22.22 49.06
N LYS A 8 -11.46 23.52 49.03
CA LYS A 8 -10.73 24.67 48.49
C LYS A 8 -9.79 25.30 49.53
N ASP A 9 -8.73 25.93 49.01
CA ASP A 9 -8.13 27.26 49.29
C ASP A 9 -7.85 27.75 50.73
N PHE A 10 -6.68 28.41 50.91
CA PHE A 10 -6.49 29.77 51.53
C PHE A 10 -4.99 30.18 51.46
N LEU A 11 -4.60 31.28 50.76
CA LEU A 11 -4.31 32.68 51.21
C LEU A 11 -2.92 32.90 51.87
N PHE A 12 -2.18 34.04 51.83
CA PHE A 12 -2.46 35.49 51.67
C PHE A 12 -1.14 36.32 51.46
N GLY A 13 -1.27 37.57 50.94
CA GLY A 13 -0.43 38.75 51.28
C GLY A 13 0.21 39.46 50.07
N HIS A 14 0.23 40.79 49.86
CA HIS A 14 -0.27 42.02 50.51
C HIS A 14 -0.31 43.17 49.44
N SER A 15 -1.13 44.22 49.69
CA SER A 15 -1.47 45.39 48.84
C SER A 15 -0.56 46.65 49.07
N PRO A 16 -0.94 47.92 48.75
CA PRO A 16 -1.29 48.63 47.49
C PRO A 16 -0.61 50.04 47.34
N LEU A 17 -1.13 50.89 46.42
CA LEU A 17 -1.15 52.39 46.31
C LEU A 17 -0.47 52.93 45.02
N ILE A 18 -0.94 53.90 44.21
CA ILE A 18 -1.59 55.23 44.43
C ILE A 18 -2.15 55.76 43.06
N THR A 19 -3.40 56.26 42.99
CA THR A 19 -3.87 57.66 42.72
C THR A 19 -3.97 58.16 41.26
N THR A 20 -5.01 58.97 41.03
CA THR A 20 -5.63 59.46 39.78
C THR A 20 -5.45 60.98 39.50
N LEU A 21 -5.69 61.40 38.23
CA LEU A 21 -6.17 62.72 37.68
C LEU A 21 -5.12 63.77 37.13
N PRO A 22 -5.48 64.83 36.33
CA PRO A 22 -5.97 64.89 34.92
C PRO A 22 -5.21 65.96 34.01
N PRO A 23 -5.80 66.79 33.09
CA PRO A 23 -5.54 66.83 31.63
C PRO A 23 -4.77 68.07 31.03
N SER A 24 -4.38 67.94 29.73
CA SER A 24 -4.18 68.94 28.63
C SER A 24 -3.33 70.22 28.82
N VAL A 25 -2.35 70.49 27.93
CA VAL A 25 -2.08 71.77 27.20
C VAL A 25 -1.04 71.56 26.04
N ARG A 26 -1.22 72.29 24.92
CA ARG A 26 -0.48 72.39 23.63
C ARG A 26 0.91 73.08 23.71
N ALA A 27 1.94 72.70 22.92
CA ALA A 27 2.46 73.26 21.63
C ALA A 27 4.01 73.45 21.73
N PRO A 28 4.82 73.79 20.68
CA PRO A 28 4.73 73.67 19.22
C PRO A 28 5.97 72.99 18.55
N ASP A 29 5.97 72.99 17.21
CA ASP A 29 7.00 72.56 16.23
C ASP A 29 8.48 72.78 16.59
N SER A 30 9.33 71.81 16.22
CA SER A 30 10.38 72.07 15.23
C SER A 30 11.03 70.77 14.74
N THR A 31 11.32 70.81 13.45
CA THR A 31 11.89 69.81 12.57
C THR A 31 13.27 69.31 12.98
N HIS A 32 13.45 67.99 13.10
CA HIS A 32 14.75 67.36 12.87
C HIS A 32 14.58 66.10 12.01
N ALA A 33 15.31 66.11 10.89
CA ALA A 33 15.27 65.14 9.82
C ALA A 33 15.58 63.71 10.31
N LEU A 34 14.73 62.79 9.87
CA LEU A 34 14.85 61.36 10.08
C LEU A 34 16.10 60.82 9.37
N TYR A 35 16.97 60.14 10.11
CA TYR A 35 17.92 59.18 9.54
C TYR A 35 17.78 57.85 10.28
N THR A 36 16.82 57.03 9.85
CA THR A 36 16.62 55.67 10.36
C THR A 36 17.30 54.67 9.44
N LYS A 37 18.22 53.86 10.00
CA LYS A 37 18.88 52.75 9.30
C LYS A 37 17.83 51.74 8.80
N PRO A 38 17.98 51.14 7.61
CA PRO A 38 17.02 50.18 7.11
C PRO A 38 17.11 48.90 7.94
N LYS A 39 16.09 48.61 8.75
CA LYS A 39 15.88 47.28 9.33
C LYS A 39 15.65 46.33 8.15
N ARG A 40 16.62 45.47 7.85
CA ARG A 40 16.44 44.33 6.94
C ARG A 40 15.34 43.45 7.51
N ARG A 41 14.13 43.60 6.98
CA ARG A 41 12.99 42.73 7.24
C ARG A 41 13.33 41.39 6.61
N CYS A 42 13.72 40.42 7.43
CA CYS A 42 13.80 39.03 7.01
C CYS A 42 12.36 38.57 6.71
N GLN A 43 11.94 38.72 5.46
CA GLN A 43 10.71 38.11 4.98
C GLN A 43 11.00 36.61 4.88
N LYS A 44 10.56 35.85 5.88
CA LYS A 44 10.30 34.43 5.67
C LYS A 44 9.27 34.38 4.55
N LYS A 45 9.71 34.11 3.31
CA LYS A 45 8.81 33.69 2.26
C LYS A 45 8.17 32.41 2.80
N ALA A 46 6.89 32.50 3.16
CA ALA A 46 6.09 31.31 3.33
C ALA A 46 6.21 30.58 1.98
N ILE A 47 6.96 29.49 1.98
CA ILE A 47 6.90 28.54 0.89
C ILE A 47 5.46 28.06 0.96
N TYR A 48 4.63 28.57 0.04
CA TYR A 48 3.34 27.98 -0.24
C TYR A 48 3.65 26.60 -0.84
N ASN A 49 3.91 25.62 0.02
CA ASN A 49 3.67 24.25 -0.34
C ASN A 49 2.17 24.20 -0.56
N LYS A 50 1.75 24.32 -1.83
CA LYS A 50 0.44 23.81 -2.24
C LYS A 50 0.43 22.38 -1.69
N PRO A 51 -0.48 22.02 -0.76
CA PRO A 51 -0.56 20.63 -0.34
C PRO A 51 -0.82 19.84 -1.61
N ILE A 52 0.12 18.97 -1.98
CA ILE A 52 -0.13 17.94 -2.97
C ILE A 52 -1.07 16.99 -2.23
N ASN A 53 -2.36 17.30 -2.29
CA ASN A 53 -3.39 16.48 -1.70
C ASN A 53 -3.62 15.38 -2.73
N SER A 54 -3.07 14.18 -2.50
CA SER A 54 -3.34 13.04 -3.37
C SER A 54 -4.73 12.51 -3.05
N GLN A 55 -5.75 13.21 -3.52
CA GLN A 55 -7.11 12.68 -3.46
C GLN A 55 -7.22 11.55 -4.46
N PHE A 56 -7.47 10.35 -3.96
CA PHE A 56 -7.81 9.19 -4.77
C PHE A 56 -9.18 9.41 -5.41
N GLU A 57 -9.30 9.07 -6.69
CA GLU A 57 -10.55 9.14 -7.44
C GLU A 57 -11.13 7.73 -7.61
N LEU A 58 -12.47 7.64 -7.66
CA LEU A 58 -13.14 6.38 -7.96
C LEU A 58 -13.01 6.06 -9.46
N MET A 59 -12.09 5.16 -9.79
CA MET A 59 -11.89 4.73 -11.17
C MET A 59 -13.11 3.97 -11.69
N PRO A 60 -13.67 4.33 -12.86
CA PRO A 60 -14.78 3.58 -13.46
C PRO A 60 -14.31 2.20 -13.95
N PRO A 61 -15.18 1.18 -13.98
CA PRO A 61 -14.87 -0.09 -14.62
C PRO A 61 -14.56 0.12 -16.11
N PRO A 62 -13.74 -0.74 -16.75
CA PRO A 62 -13.33 -0.59 -18.14
C PRO A 62 -14.45 -0.92 -19.16
N TYR A 63 -15.69 -1.06 -18.70
CA TYR A 63 -16.88 -1.40 -19.48
C TYR A 63 -18.12 -0.75 -18.86
N SER A 64 -19.22 -0.67 -19.62
CA SER A 64 -20.47 -0.13 -19.09
C SER A 64 -21.08 -1.07 -18.04
N LEU A 65 -21.87 -0.51 -17.11
CA LEU A 65 -22.38 -1.25 -15.96
C LEU A 65 -23.31 -2.42 -16.33
N SER A 66 -23.85 -2.47 -17.55
CA SER A 66 -24.70 -3.58 -18.03
C SER A 66 -23.95 -4.57 -18.93
N SER A 67 -22.67 -4.33 -19.24
CA SER A 67 -21.95 -5.13 -20.25
C SER A 67 -21.56 -6.54 -19.77
N LEU A 68 -21.72 -6.84 -18.48
CA LEU A 68 -21.44 -8.16 -17.91
C LEU A 68 -22.70 -9.03 -17.74
N GLU A 69 -23.87 -8.51 -18.10
CA GLU A 69 -25.11 -9.28 -18.06
C GLU A 69 -25.08 -10.45 -19.08
N PRO A 70 -25.70 -11.60 -18.76
CA PRO A 70 -26.48 -11.89 -17.55
C PRO A 70 -25.65 -12.47 -16.38
N TYR A 71 -24.32 -12.45 -16.46
CA TYR A 71 -23.43 -13.14 -15.53
C TYR A 71 -23.04 -12.30 -14.31
N MET A 72 -23.11 -10.98 -14.44
CA MET A 72 -23.09 -10.04 -13.32
C MET A 72 -24.06 -8.91 -13.65
N SER A 73 -25.07 -8.71 -12.80
CA SER A 73 -26.14 -7.77 -13.10
C SER A 73 -25.68 -6.31 -13.01
N ARG A 74 -26.33 -5.42 -13.76
CA ARG A 74 -26.13 -3.98 -13.61
C ARG A 74 -26.32 -3.52 -12.17
N GLN A 75 -27.29 -4.10 -11.46
CA GLN A 75 -27.54 -3.79 -10.05
C GLN A 75 -26.34 -4.15 -9.17
N THR A 76 -25.72 -5.30 -9.39
CA THR A 76 -24.47 -5.68 -8.72
C THR A 76 -23.39 -4.62 -8.94
N LEU A 77 -23.16 -4.15 -10.16
CA LEU A 77 -22.14 -3.13 -10.41
C LEU A 77 -22.50 -1.76 -9.79
N GLU A 78 -23.76 -1.35 -9.84
CA GLU A 78 -24.21 -0.09 -9.21
C GLU A 78 -23.98 -0.07 -7.70
N TYR A 79 -24.19 -1.20 -7.02
CA TYR A 79 -23.92 -1.31 -5.59
C TYR A 79 -22.43 -1.53 -5.31
N HIS A 80 -21.81 -2.49 -5.96
CA HIS A 80 -20.45 -2.91 -5.68
C HIS A 80 -19.44 -1.82 -6.09
N TRP A 81 -19.46 -1.35 -7.33
CA TRP A 81 -18.61 -0.22 -7.74
C TRP A 81 -19.16 1.12 -7.20
N GLY A 82 -20.45 1.39 -7.43
CA GLY A 82 -21.02 2.71 -7.19
C GLY A 82 -21.20 3.08 -5.71
N ARG A 83 -21.23 2.10 -4.79
CA ARG A 83 -21.36 2.34 -3.35
C ARG A 83 -20.19 1.78 -2.54
N HIS A 84 -19.90 0.49 -2.63
CA HIS A 84 -18.85 -0.13 -1.80
C HIS A 84 -17.47 0.41 -2.16
N HIS A 85 -17.07 0.32 -3.43
CA HIS A 85 -15.79 0.84 -3.89
C HIS A 85 -15.68 2.35 -3.65
N ARG A 86 -16.73 3.12 -3.96
CA ARG A 86 -16.80 4.56 -3.63
C ARG A 86 -16.53 4.84 -2.16
N SER A 87 -17.19 4.12 -1.25
CA SER A 87 -17.02 4.34 0.19
C SER A 87 -15.59 4.07 0.64
N TYR A 88 -14.90 3.07 0.08
CA TYR A 88 -13.49 2.83 0.37
C TYR A 88 -12.60 4.01 -0.08
N VAL A 89 -12.84 4.57 -1.27
CA VAL A 89 -12.12 5.75 -1.77
C VAL A 89 -12.35 6.97 -0.87
N GLU A 90 -13.60 7.27 -0.54
CA GLU A 90 -13.97 8.40 0.32
C GLU A 90 -13.35 8.26 1.73
N ASN A 91 -13.43 7.07 2.32
CA ASN A 91 -12.85 6.79 3.63
C ASN A 91 -11.32 6.86 3.61
N LEU A 92 -10.68 6.34 2.57
CA LEU A 92 -9.23 6.43 2.39
C LEU A 92 -8.79 7.89 2.36
N ASN A 93 -9.42 8.71 1.53
CA ASN A 93 -9.12 10.14 1.43
C ASN A 93 -9.22 10.85 2.80
N MET A 94 -10.27 10.55 3.58
CA MET A 94 -10.41 11.10 4.94
C MET A 94 -9.29 10.64 5.90
N GLN A 95 -8.76 9.42 5.72
CA GLN A 95 -7.73 8.86 6.59
C GLN A 95 -6.31 9.33 6.23
N VAL A 96 -6.06 9.69 4.96
CA VAL A 96 -4.70 10.03 4.48
C VAL A 96 -4.46 11.54 4.44
N THR A 97 -5.50 12.36 4.21
CA THR A 97 -5.35 13.81 4.06
C THR A 97 -4.69 14.43 5.30
N GLY A 98 -3.58 15.13 5.11
CA GLY A 98 -2.84 15.80 6.19
C GLY A 98 -2.06 14.85 7.11
N THR A 99 -1.90 13.59 6.73
CA THR A 99 -1.03 12.61 7.41
C THR A 99 0.29 12.43 6.65
N GLU A 100 1.20 11.61 7.17
CA GLU A 100 2.43 11.22 6.47
C GLU A 100 2.19 10.38 5.21
N LEU A 101 0.97 9.85 5.05
CA LEU A 101 0.55 9.07 3.88
C LEU A 101 0.03 9.97 2.75
N ASP A 102 -0.15 11.27 2.99
CA ASP A 102 -0.61 12.23 1.98
C ASP A 102 0.48 12.42 0.90
N GLY A 103 0.09 12.29 -0.36
CA GLY A 103 0.99 12.38 -1.51
C GLY A 103 1.63 11.05 -1.93
N MET A 104 1.47 9.96 -1.16
CA MET A 104 1.94 8.63 -1.55
C MET A 104 1.02 7.98 -2.58
N SER A 105 1.57 7.07 -3.39
CA SER A 105 0.77 6.18 -4.24
C SER A 105 -0.04 5.19 -3.41
N LEU A 106 -1.09 4.61 -4.01
CA LEU A 106 -1.96 3.67 -3.32
C LEU A 106 -1.17 2.44 -2.80
N GLU A 107 -0.28 1.91 -3.62
CA GLU A 107 0.60 0.79 -3.28
C GLU A 107 1.56 1.12 -2.11
N GLU A 108 2.15 2.32 -2.11
CA GLU A 108 3.02 2.76 -1.01
C GLU A 108 2.23 2.88 0.30
N ILE A 109 1.02 3.45 0.24
CA ILE A 109 0.13 3.56 1.41
C ILE A 109 -0.20 2.18 1.95
N ILE A 110 -0.52 1.22 1.10
CA ILE A 110 -0.77 -0.16 1.52
C ILE A 110 0.43 -0.72 2.27
N ILE A 111 1.63 -0.64 1.67
CA ILE A 111 2.84 -1.23 2.24
C ILE A 111 3.16 -0.58 3.59
N ALA A 112 3.12 0.75 3.66
CA ALA A 112 3.37 1.51 4.88
C ALA A 112 2.34 1.20 5.97
N SER A 113 1.05 1.18 5.61
CA SER A 113 -0.04 0.96 6.55
C SER A 113 -0.25 -0.50 6.96
N TYR A 114 0.28 -1.47 6.21
CA TYR A 114 0.31 -2.87 6.65
C TYR A 114 1.20 -3.04 7.89
N ASN A 115 2.29 -2.26 7.97
CA ASN A 115 3.14 -2.12 9.14
C ASN A 115 3.54 -3.48 9.77
N LYS A 116 4.07 -4.38 8.93
CA LYS A 116 4.52 -5.73 9.31
C LYS A 116 3.43 -6.55 10.04
N GLY A 117 2.17 -6.33 9.70
CA GLY A 117 1.01 -6.99 10.32
C GLY A 117 0.40 -6.21 11.50
N ASN A 118 1.02 -5.13 11.98
CA ASN A 118 0.42 -4.21 12.93
C ASN A 118 -0.36 -3.09 12.21
N VAL A 119 -1.42 -3.53 11.53
CA VAL A 119 -2.18 -2.76 10.55
C VAL A 119 -2.65 -1.40 11.07
N LEU A 120 -2.31 -0.34 10.34
CA LEU A 120 -2.78 1.03 10.58
C LEU A 120 -4.18 1.26 9.99
N PRO A 121 -4.96 2.25 10.48
CA PRO A 121 -6.34 2.47 10.06
C PRO A 121 -6.56 2.63 8.54
N ALA A 122 -5.58 3.17 7.82
CA ALA A 122 -5.64 3.40 6.38
C ALA A 122 -5.60 2.12 5.54
N PHE A 123 -4.99 1.04 6.06
CA PHE A 123 -4.69 -0.17 5.27
C PHE A 123 -5.94 -0.81 4.68
N ASN A 124 -7.00 -0.98 5.47
CA ASN A 124 -8.19 -1.68 5.00
C ASN A 124 -8.86 -0.93 3.84
N ASN A 125 -8.96 0.40 3.90
CA ASN A 125 -9.52 1.17 2.80
C ASN A 125 -8.57 1.19 1.60
N ALA A 126 -7.26 1.39 1.82
CA ALA A 126 -6.27 1.41 0.76
C ALA A 126 -6.22 0.08 -0.02
N ALA A 127 -6.14 -1.04 0.71
CA ALA A 127 -6.17 -2.38 0.13
C ALA A 127 -7.48 -2.63 -0.60
N GLN A 128 -8.63 -2.24 -0.05
CA GLN A 128 -9.92 -2.45 -0.71
C GLN A 128 -10.07 -1.60 -1.99
N VAL A 129 -9.62 -0.35 -2.03
CA VAL A 129 -9.59 0.45 -3.27
C VAL A 129 -8.79 -0.30 -4.33
N TRP A 130 -7.56 -0.69 -3.99
CA TRP A 130 -6.67 -1.39 -4.92
C TRP A 130 -7.26 -2.72 -5.40
N ASN A 131 -7.82 -3.50 -4.48
CA ASN A 131 -8.43 -4.79 -4.78
C ASN A 131 -9.63 -4.66 -5.72
N HIS A 132 -10.46 -3.62 -5.56
CA HIS A 132 -11.60 -3.38 -6.44
C HIS A 132 -11.17 -2.86 -7.82
N ASP A 133 -10.21 -1.94 -7.89
CA ASP A 133 -9.62 -1.53 -9.17
C ASP A 133 -9.09 -2.74 -9.95
N PHE A 134 -8.38 -3.61 -9.24
CA PHE A 134 -7.85 -4.85 -9.77
C PHE A 134 -8.96 -5.79 -10.25
N PHE A 135 -10.04 -5.92 -9.48
CA PHE A 135 -11.20 -6.76 -9.75
C PHE A 135 -11.92 -6.37 -11.04
N TRP A 136 -12.25 -5.09 -11.22
CA TRP A 136 -12.95 -4.61 -12.42
C TRP A 136 -12.13 -4.84 -13.70
N GLN A 137 -10.82 -4.65 -13.62
CA GLN A 137 -9.91 -4.93 -14.73
C GLN A 137 -9.72 -6.43 -15.02
N SER A 138 -10.00 -7.30 -14.03
CA SER A 138 -9.90 -8.76 -14.19
C SER A 138 -11.08 -9.33 -14.98
N MET A 139 -12.07 -8.51 -15.33
CA MET A 139 -13.22 -8.88 -16.14
C MET A 139 -13.25 -8.19 -17.50
N LYS A 140 -13.98 -8.79 -18.43
CA LYS A 140 -14.44 -8.11 -19.64
C LYS A 140 -15.76 -8.68 -20.16
N PRO A 141 -16.53 -7.89 -20.93
CA PRO A 141 -17.66 -8.40 -21.70
C PRO A 141 -17.20 -9.49 -22.67
N GLY A 142 -17.90 -10.63 -22.69
CA GLY A 142 -17.49 -11.78 -23.51
C GLY A 142 -16.16 -12.41 -23.08
N GLY A 143 -15.80 -12.27 -21.80
CA GLY A 143 -14.64 -12.94 -21.21
C GLY A 143 -14.85 -14.44 -21.01
N GLY A 144 -14.01 -15.03 -20.17
CA GLY A 144 -14.03 -16.45 -19.88
C GLY A 144 -13.25 -17.30 -20.89
N GLY A 145 -13.60 -18.58 -20.96
CA GLY A 145 -12.84 -19.57 -21.72
C GLY A 145 -11.54 -19.96 -21.02
N ARG A 146 -10.54 -20.38 -21.79
CA ARG A 146 -9.21 -20.78 -21.28
C ARG A 146 -8.14 -19.76 -21.67
N PRO A 147 -7.10 -19.58 -20.84
CA PRO A 147 -5.93 -18.81 -21.23
C PRO A 147 -5.16 -19.51 -22.36
N SER A 148 -4.21 -18.80 -22.96
CA SER A 148 -3.32 -19.34 -23.98
C SER A 148 -1.90 -18.81 -23.80
N GLY A 149 -0.96 -19.30 -24.61
CA GLY A 149 0.44 -18.89 -24.55
C GLY A 149 1.11 -19.19 -23.21
N VAL A 150 2.03 -18.32 -22.81
CA VAL A 150 2.87 -18.47 -21.61
C VAL A 150 2.04 -18.70 -20.35
N LEU A 151 0.89 -18.03 -20.21
CA LEU A 151 0.03 -18.22 -19.03
C LEU A 151 -0.51 -19.65 -18.95
N MET A 152 -0.94 -20.23 -20.07
CA MET A 152 -1.42 -21.62 -20.10
C MET A 152 -0.28 -22.61 -19.84
N GLU A 153 0.90 -22.37 -20.43
CA GLU A 153 2.09 -23.19 -20.21
C GLU A 153 2.50 -23.22 -18.73
N LEU A 154 2.51 -22.06 -18.05
CA LEU A 154 2.78 -22.00 -16.61
C LEU A 154 1.70 -22.69 -15.78
N ILE A 155 0.42 -22.57 -16.18
CA ILE A 155 -0.67 -23.28 -15.51
C ILE A 155 -0.50 -24.80 -15.61
N GLU A 156 -0.19 -25.32 -16.79
CA GLU A 156 0.06 -26.75 -17.00
C GLU A 156 1.31 -27.21 -16.24
N ARG A 157 2.37 -26.41 -16.21
CA ARG A 157 3.60 -26.71 -15.47
C ARG A 157 3.36 -26.79 -13.95
N ASP A 158 2.65 -25.81 -13.40
CA ASP A 158 2.56 -25.64 -11.94
C ASP A 158 1.40 -26.41 -11.30
N PHE A 159 0.30 -26.59 -12.03
CA PHE A 159 -0.90 -27.29 -11.56
C PHE A 159 -1.18 -28.61 -12.29
N GLY A 160 -0.41 -28.93 -13.33
CA GLY A 160 -0.64 -30.10 -14.19
C GLY A 160 -1.75 -29.89 -15.24
N SER A 161 -2.77 -29.07 -14.96
CA SER A 161 -3.80 -28.68 -15.93
C SER A 161 -4.61 -27.47 -15.45
N PHE A 162 -5.25 -26.80 -16.40
CA PHE A 162 -6.21 -25.72 -16.11
C PHE A 162 -7.34 -26.17 -15.16
N ASP A 163 -7.86 -27.38 -15.33
CA ASP A 163 -8.97 -27.88 -14.53
C ASP A 163 -8.56 -28.14 -13.07
N VAL A 164 -7.30 -28.51 -12.83
CA VAL A 164 -6.74 -28.62 -11.48
C VAL A 164 -6.57 -27.23 -10.85
N MET A 165 -5.99 -26.27 -11.57
CA MET A 165 -5.86 -24.89 -11.10
C MET A 165 -7.23 -24.29 -10.73
N LEU A 166 -8.23 -24.46 -11.59
CA LEU A 166 -9.59 -23.98 -11.34
C LEU A 166 -10.21 -24.63 -10.09
N ARG A 167 -9.95 -25.93 -9.88
CA ARG A 167 -10.42 -26.64 -8.67
C ARG A 167 -9.78 -26.08 -7.41
N GLU A 168 -8.47 -25.82 -7.45
CA GLU A 168 -7.75 -25.20 -6.33
C GLU A 168 -8.26 -23.79 -6.04
N LEU A 169 -8.50 -22.98 -7.07
CA LEU A 169 -9.05 -21.62 -6.92
C LEU A 169 -10.46 -21.63 -6.30
N LYS A 170 -11.33 -22.54 -6.76
CA LYS A 170 -12.66 -22.74 -6.16
C LYS A 170 -12.58 -23.17 -4.70
N LEU A 171 -11.67 -24.10 -4.40
CA LEU A 171 -11.46 -24.54 -3.02
C LEU A 171 -10.98 -23.39 -2.15
N ALA A 172 -10.00 -22.60 -2.62
CA ALA A 172 -9.44 -21.47 -1.88
C ALA A 172 -10.49 -20.40 -1.56
N THR A 173 -11.33 -20.06 -2.54
CA THR A 173 -12.44 -19.10 -2.36
C THR A 173 -13.54 -19.65 -1.46
N SER A 174 -14.00 -20.89 -1.65
CA SER A 174 -15.07 -21.49 -0.84
C SER A 174 -14.68 -21.75 0.62
N THR A 175 -13.39 -21.96 0.89
CA THR A 175 -12.89 -22.22 2.24
C THR A 175 -12.48 -20.96 2.99
N GLN A 176 -12.44 -19.80 2.33
CA GLN A 176 -12.18 -18.54 3.00
C GLN A 176 -13.45 -18.13 3.76
N PHE A 177 -13.33 -18.13 5.09
CA PHE A 177 -14.44 -17.80 5.97
C PHE A 177 -14.64 -16.28 6.04
N GLY A 178 -15.88 -15.83 5.87
CA GLY A 178 -16.23 -14.42 5.84
C GLY A 178 -15.76 -13.72 4.57
N SER A 179 -15.54 -12.41 4.68
CA SER A 179 -15.06 -11.60 3.56
C SER A 179 -13.60 -11.89 3.22
N GLY A 180 -13.30 -11.90 1.93
CA GLY A 180 -11.97 -12.18 1.42
C GLY A 180 -11.93 -12.34 -0.09
N TRP A 181 -10.73 -12.71 -0.53
CA TRP A 181 -10.32 -12.73 -1.93
C TRP A 181 -9.58 -14.06 -2.22
N GLY A 182 -9.68 -14.54 -3.46
CA GLY A 182 -9.03 -15.76 -3.91
C GLY A 182 -8.21 -15.48 -5.17
N TRP A 183 -6.93 -15.78 -5.09
CA TRP A 183 -5.92 -15.26 -5.99
C TRP A 183 -5.21 -16.35 -6.77
N LEU A 184 -5.07 -16.17 -8.09
CA LEU A 184 -3.93 -16.72 -8.81
C LEU A 184 -2.79 -15.70 -8.68
N ALA A 185 -1.59 -16.10 -8.32
CA ALA A 185 -0.46 -15.19 -8.15
C ALA A 185 0.84 -15.81 -8.68
N TYR A 186 1.74 -14.99 -9.21
CA TYR A 186 3.08 -15.41 -9.60
C TYR A 186 4.03 -15.16 -8.44
N LYS A 187 4.48 -16.24 -7.81
CA LYS A 187 5.40 -16.23 -6.69
C LYS A 187 6.80 -16.60 -7.19
N ALA A 188 7.73 -15.65 -7.06
CA ALA A 188 9.14 -15.97 -7.05
C ALA A 188 9.45 -16.61 -5.68
N ASN A 189 9.78 -17.90 -5.66
CA ASN A 189 10.14 -18.65 -4.46
C ASN A 189 11.51 -18.18 -3.98
N ARG A 190 11.51 -17.14 -3.16
CA ARG A 190 12.60 -16.86 -2.23
C ARG A 190 12.05 -16.86 -0.81
N LEU A 191 12.82 -17.41 0.11
CA LEU A 191 12.52 -17.32 1.53
C LEU A 191 12.86 -15.90 1.97
N GLU A 192 11.85 -15.14 2.39
CA GLU A 192 12.02 -13.87 3.11
C GLU A 192 12.32 -14.16 4.60
N VAL A 193 13.44 -14.84 4.87
CA VAL A 193 13.93 -15.01 6.24
C VAL A 193 15.29 -14.32 6.28
N GLY A 194 15.47 -13.38 7.22
CA GLY A 194 16.52 -12.36 7.20
C GLY A 194 17.98 -12.81 7.05
N ASN A 195 18.27 -14.11 7.14
CA ASN A 195 19.61 -14.69 6.98
C ASN A 195 19.64 -15.93 6.04
N ALA A 196 18.62 -16.15 5.21
CA ALA A 196 18.58 -17.31 4.33
C ALA A 196 19.45 -17.08 3.08
N LEU A 197 20.56 -17.82 2.96
CA LEU A 197 21.31 -17.98 1.72
C LEU A 197 20.44 -18.70 0.68
N ASN A 198 19.61 -17.94 -0.04
CA ASN A 198 18.86 -18.48 -1.16
C ASN A 198 19.86 -18.86 -2.27
N PRO A 199 19.84 -20.09 -2.82
CA PRO A 199 20.65 -20.45 -3.97
C PRO A 199 20.36 -19.52 -5.17
N ARG A 200 21.25 -19.55 -6.18
CA ARG A 200 21.06 -18.75 -7.40
C ARG A 200 19.67 -19.03 -7.99
N PRO A 201 18.92 -17.99 -8.40
CA PRO A 201 17.57 -18.17 -8.92
C PRO A 201 17.58 -19.16 -10.07
N SER A 202 16.78 -20.21 -9.95
CA SER A 202 16.50 -21.14 -11.04
C SER A 202 15.09 -20.90 -11.56
N GLU A 203 14.82 -21.31 -12.79
CA GLU A 203 13.48 -21.23 -13.38
C GLU A 203 12.42 -22.00 -12.55
N LYS A 204 12.85 -22.96 -11.72
CA LYS A 204 12.01 -23.73 -10.79
C LYS A 204 11.56 -22.94 -9.56
N ASP A 205 12.19 -21.81 -9.29
CA ASP A 205 11.83 -20.95 -8.17
C ASP A 205 10.63 -20.06 -8.52
N ASN A 206 10.34 -19.82 -9.79
CA ASN A 206 9.19 -19.01 -10.18
C ASN A 206 7.96 -19.88 -10.43
N LYS A 207 6.89 -19.74 -9.64
CA LYS A 207 5.67 -20.54 -9.78
C LYS A 207 4.39 -19.73 -9.68
N LEU A 208 3.36 -20.14 -10.42
CA LEU A 208 1.99 -19.77 -10.14
C LEU A 208 1.51 -20.51 -8.89
N ILE A 209 0.81 -19.78 -8.03
CA ILE A 209 0.19 -20.30 -6.82
C ILE A 209 -1.26 -19.84 -6.75
N VAL A 210 -2.11 -20.65 -6.12
CA VAL A 210 -3.41 -20.21 -5.63
C VAL A 210 -3.27 -19.77 -4.18
N ALA A 211 -3.67 -18.54 -3.88
CA ALA A 211 -3.67 -17.96 -2.54
C ALA A 211 -5.07 -17.49 -2.14
N ARG A 212 -5.30 -17.28 -0.84
CA ARG A 212 -6.52 -16.67 -0.32
C ARG A 212 -6.15 -15.73 0.82
N THR A 213 -6.86 -14.62 0.93
CA THR A 213 -6.58 -13.62 1.96
C THR A 213 -7.85 -12.89 2.37
N PRO A 214 -7.96 -12.44 3.63
CA PRO A 214 -9.02 -11.53 4.03
C PRO A 214 -8.88 -10.16 3.33
N ASN A 215 -7.66 -9.61 3.25
CA ASN A 215 -7.31 -8.39 2.51
C ASN A 215 -5.89 -8.61 1.93
N ALA A 216 -5.76 -9.00 0.65
CA ALA A 216 -4.43 -9.04 0.02
C ALA A 216 -4.11 -7.70 -0.61
N VAL A 217 -2.81 -7.54 -0.87
CA VAL A 217 -2.31 -6.72 -1.97
C VAL A 217 -1.27 -7.55 -2.73
N ASN A 218 -1.30 -7.43 -4.06
CA ASN A 218 -0.43 -8.05 -5.06
C ASN A 218 -0.69 -9.51 -5.57
N PRO A 219 -1.83 -9.77 -6.24
CA PRO A 219 -2.13 -11.01 -6.96
C PRO A 219 -2.27 -10.81 -8.49
N LEU A 220 -2.47 -11.91 -9.23
CA LEU A 220 -2.80 -11.92 -10.66
C LEU A 220 -4.33 -12.04 -10.96
N VAL A 221 -5.19 -12.51 -10.03
CA VAL A 221 -6.67 -12.68 -10.25
C VAL A 221 -7.56 -12.59 -8.97
N TRP A 222 -8.48 -11.59 -8.81
CA TRP A 222 -9.89 -11.64 -8.26
C TRP A 222 -10.36 -11.66 -6.74
N ASP A 223 -11.59 -11.10 -6.49
CA ASP A 223 -12.43 -10.95 -5.23
C ASP A 223 -13.57 -11.95 -5.18
N TYR A 224 -14.23 -12.16 -4.03
CA TYR A 224 -15.58 -12.70 -4.08
C TYR A 224 -16.58 -12.08 -3.09
N SER A 225 -16.23 -11.53 -1.93
CA SER A 225 -17.16 -11.61 -0.79
C SER A 225 -18.51 -10.87 -0.84
N HIS A 226 -18.61 -9.74 -1.55
CA HIS A 226 -19.87 -8.99 -1.74
C HIS A 226 -20.28 -8.87 -3.21
N ALA A 227 -19.47 -9.45 -4.10
CA ALA A 227 -19.60 -9.28 -5.54
C ALA A 227 -20.69 -10.13 -6.19
N TYR A 228 -21.19 -11.15 -5.49
CA TYR A 228 -22.11 -12.13 -6.08
C TYR A 228 -23.45 -12.24 -5.37
N TYR A 229 -23.60 -11.68 -4.16
CA TYR A 229 -24.76 -12.01 -3.33
C TYR A 229 -26.09 -11.61 -3.98
N LEU A 230 -26.12 -10.50 -4.73
CA LEU A 230 -27.32 -10.04 -5.45
C LEU A 230 -27.72 -10.97 -6.61
N ASP A 231 -26.76 -11.67 -7.23
CA ASP A 231 -26.99 -12.50 -8.41
C ASP A 231 -27.02 -14.02 -8.08
N TYR A 232 -26.33 -14.43 -7.01
CA TYR A 232 -26.04 -15.82 -6.68
C TYR A 232 -26.34 -16.20 -5.22
N GLU A 233 -26.67 -15.23 -4.36
CA GLU A 233 -26.98 -15.45 -2.93
C GLU A 233 -25.88 -16.26 -2.21
N ASN A 234 -26.18 -17.45 -1.69
CA ASN A 234 -25.23 -18.33 -1.01
C ASN A 234 -24.42 -19.23 -1.96
N ARG A 235 -24.66 -19.18 -3.28
CA ARG A 235 -24.05 -20.07 -4.27
C ARG A 235 -22.70 -19.55 -4.77
N GLN A 236 -21.78 -19.35 -3.83
CA GLN A 236 -20.44 -18.84 -4.10
C GLN A 236 -19.66 -19.72 -5.11
N ALA A 237 -19.79 -21.04 -5.01
CA ALA A 237 -19.12 -21.96 -5.94
C ALA A 237 -19.60 -21.80 -7.39
N ASP A 238 -20.91 -21.56 -7.58
CA ASP A 238 -21.51 -21.31 -8.90
C ASP A 238 -21.01 -19.99 -9.47
N TYR A 239 -20.91 -18.96 -8.62
CA TYR A 239 -20.37 -17.66 -9.02
C TYR A 239 -18.93 -17.76 -9.51
N VAL A 240 -18.05 -18.45 -8.77
CA VAL A 240 -16.64 -18.62 -9.16
C VAL A 240 -16.53 -19.37 -10.49
N GLN A 241 -17.37 -20.39 -10.71
CA GLN A 241 -17.43 -21.08 -12.00
C GLN A 241 -17.84 -20.11 -13.12
N ILE A 242 -18.91 -19.34 -12.93
CA ILE A 242 -19.41 -18.40 -13.95
C ILE A 242 -18.41 -17.29 -14.23
N PHE A 243 -17.76 -16.78 -13.20
CA PHE A 243 -16.68 -15.81 -13.34
C PHE A 243 -15.58 -16.33 -14.29
N MET A 244 -15.10 -17.55 -14.03
CA MET A 244 -14.04 -18.17 -14.82
C MET A 244 -14.50 -18.55 -16.23
N ASP A 245 -15.77 -18.91 -16.40
CA ASP A 245 -16.30 -19.34 -17.70
C ASP A 245 -16.73 -18.19 -18.61
N LYS A 246 -17.09 -17.02 -18.04
CA LYS A 246 -17.81 -15.96 -18.77
C LYS A 246 -17.29 -14.54 -18.57
N LEU A 247 -16.53 -14.27 -17.51
CA LEU A 247 -16.18 -12.90 -17.13
C LEU A 247 -14.69 -12.63 -17.17
N VAL A 248 -13.84 -13.59 -16.77
CA VAL A 248 -12.40 -13.37 -16.63
C VAL A 248 -11.75 -12.87 -17.93
N SER A 249 -10.93 -11.83 -17.82
CA SER A 249 -10.12 -11.31 -18.93
C SER A 249 -8.74 -11.97 -18.94
N TRP A 250 -8.58 -13.08 -19.67
CA TRP A 250 -7.29 -13.76 -19.79
C TRP A 250 -6.17 -12.90 -20.41
N GLU A 251 -6.53 -11.93 -21.25
CA GLU A 251 -5.60 -10.93 -21.79
C GLU A 251 -5.02 -10.07 -20.67
N THR A 252 -5.87 -9.55 -19.77
CA THR A 252 -5.40 -8.77 -18.62
C THR A 252 -4.51 -9.61 -17.71
N VAL A 253 -4.88 -10.88 -17.45
CA VAL A 253 -4.07 -11.79 -16.62
C VAL A 253 -2.71 -12.05 -17.25
N SER A 254 -2.68 -12.25 -18.57
CA SER A 254 -1.43 -12.48 -19.31
C SER A 254 -0.52 -11.25 -19.30
N ALA A 255 -1.07 -10.05 -19.52
CA ALA A 255 -0.31 -8.81 -19.44
C ALA A 255 0.27 -8.57 -18.03
N ARG A 256 -0.50 -8.88 -16.98
CA ARG A 256 -0.02 -8.81 -15.59
C ARG A 256 1.08 -9.83 -15.31
N LEU A 257 0.96 -11.03 -15.87
CA LEU A 257 1.99 -12.06 -15.76
C LEU A 257 3.31 -11.59 -16.39
N GLU A 258 3.28 -11.00 -17.57
CA GLU A 258 4.48 -10.46 -18.23
C GLU A 258 5.18 -9.39 -17.38
N ILE A 259 4.40 -8.47 -16.80
CA ILE A 259 4.91 -7.45 -15.86
C ILE A 259 5.50 -8.12 -14.62
N ALA A 260 4.81 -9.13 -14.07
CA ALA A 260 5.28 -9.84 -12.87
C ALA A 260 6.59 -10.60 -13.13
N MET A 261 6.71 -11.27 -14.27
CA MET A 261 7.94 -11.96 -14.70
C MET A 261 9.08 -10.97 -14.89
N THR A 262 8.81 -9.82 -15.53
CA THR A 262 9.81 -8.76 -15.73
C THR A 262 10.31 -8.21 -14.40
N ARG A 263 9.40 -7.84 -13.49
CA ARG A 263 9.74 -7.35 -12.14
C ARG A 263 10.47 -8.39 -11.29
N ALA A 264 10.17 -9.67 -11.47
CA ALA A 264 10.90 -10.74 -10.78
C ALA A 264 12.33 -10.88 -11.32
N ALA A 265 12.51 -10.76 -12.64
CA ALA A 265 13.83 -10.79 -13.27
C ALA A 265 14.68 -9.57 -12.89
N GLU A 266 14.09 -8.37 -12.81
CA GLU A 266 14.76 -7.15 -12.35
C GLU A 266 15.24 -7.30 -10.91
N ARG A 267 14.37 -7.72 -10.00
CA ARG A 267 14.73 -7.98 -8.59
C ARG A 267 15.83 -9.02 -8.45
N ALA A 268 15.76 -10.11 -9.22
CA ALA A 268 16.79 -11.13 -9.19
C ALA A 268 18.17 -10.58 -9.60
N ARG A 269 18.22 -9.66 -10.58
CA ARG A 269 19.47 -9.00 -11.01
C ARG A 269 19.98 -8.01 -9.97
N GLU A 270 19.11 -7.25 -9.32
CA GLU A 270 19.48 -6.33 -8.23
C GLU A 270 20.04 -7.10 -7.04
N GLU A 271 19.40 -8.22 -6.67
CA GLU A 271 19.87 -9.10 -5.59
C GLU A 271 21.20 -9.79 -5.93
N GLU A 272 21.47 -10.09 -7.21
CA GLU A 272 22.76 -10.61 -7.65
C GLU A 272 23.86 -9.55 -7.54
N LYS A 273 23.60 -8.32 -7.99
CA LYS A 273 24.53 -7.20 -7.84
C LYS A 273 24.84 -6.89 -6.38
N GLN A 274 23.81 -6.85 -5.51
CA GLN A 274 24.03 -6.61 -4.08
C GLN A 274 24.92 -7.70 -3.46
N ARG A 275 24.75 -8.96 -3.88
CA ARG A 275 25.61 -10.05 -3.41
C ARG A 275 27.05 -9.92 -3.90
N GLU A 276 27.25 -9.51 -5.14
CA GLU A 276 28.59 -9.24 -5.68
C GLU A 276 29.26 -8.08 -4.92
N GLU A 277 28.53 -7.00 -4.65
CA GLU A 277 29.00 -5.87 -3.83
C GLU A 277 29.32 -6.30 -2.38
N ASP A 278 28.45 -7.10 -1.76
CA ASP A 278 28.67 -7.62 -0.40
C ASP A 278 29.87 -8.60 -0.35
N GLU A 279 30.08 -9.41 -1.41
CA GLU A 279 31.23 -10.30 -1.54
C GLU A 279 32.54 -9.52 -1.74
N ASP A 280 32.53 -8.46 -2.56
CA ASP A 280 33.68 -7.58 -2.79
C ASP A 280 34.05 -6.78 -1.51
N ASP A 281 33.07 -6.23 -0.78
CA ASP A 281 33.30 -5.54 0.50
C ASP A 281 33.89 -6.49 1.56
N MET A 282 33.44 -7.75 1.59
CA MET A 282 33.98 -8.77 2.48
C MET A 282 35.44 -9.12 2.12
N LEU A 283 35.77 -9.26 0.83
CA LEU A 283 37.13 -9.51 0.36
C LEU A 283 38.08 -8.33 0.63
N ASP A 284 37.60 -7.08 0.52
CA ASP A 284 38.40 -5.90 0.86
C ASP A 284 38.63 -5.82 2.37
N SER A 285 37.63 -6.19 3.20
CA SER A 285 37.79 -6.27 4.66
C SER A 285 38.79 -7.34 5.10
N GLU A 286 38.79 -8.51 4.44
CA GLU A 286 39.72 -9.62 4.72
C GLU A 286 41.14 -9.29 4.23
N ALA A 287 41.27 -8.56 3.11
CA ALA A 287 42.55 -8.03 2.66
C ALA A 287 43.13 -7.00 3.64
N VAL A 288 42.31 -6.11 4.21
CA VAL A 288 42.74 -5.13 5.22
C VAL A 288 43.20 -5.83 6.51
N GLU A 289 42.51 -6.89 6.96
CA GLU A 289 42.94 -7.66 8.14
C GLU A 289 44.30 -8.35 7.92
N MET A 290 44.52 -8.93 6.74
CA MET A 290 45.77 -9.63 6.42
C MET A 290 46.99 -8.69 6.33
N TYR A 291 46.82 -7.40 6.01
CA TYR A 291 47.91 -6.42 6.01
C TYR A 291 48.28 -5.95 7.43
N LEU A 292 47.32 -5.92 8.37
CA LEU A 292 47.58 -5.49 9.75
C LEU A 292 48.34 -6.53 10.59
N ASP A 293 48.26 -7.81 10.22
CA ASP A 293 49.02 -8.89 10.89
C ASP A 293 50.49 -9.00 10.42
N SER A 294 50.91 -8.26 9.39
CA SER A 294 52.29 -8.32 8.88
C SER A 294 53.26 -7.30 9.48
N ASP A 295 52.76 -6.31 10.23
CA ASP A 295 53.58 -5.21 10.80
C ASP A 295 53.95 -5.41 12.29
N ASN A 296 53.71 -6.60 12.86
CA ASN A 296 53.90 -6.86 14.28
C ASN A 296 54.89 -8.02 14.56
N ASP A 297 55.95 -8.14 13.76
CA ASP A 297 57.08 -9.03 14.07
C ASP A 297 58.20 -8.27 14.79
N ASP A 298 58.54 -8.82 15.95
CA ASP A 298 59.36 -8.28 17.02
C ASP A 298 60.79 -7.94 16.60
N SER A 299 61.28 -6.79 17.08
CA SER A 299 62.69 -6.68 17.46
C SER A 299 62.85 -5.77 18.68
N GLU A 300 62.68 -6.33 19.88
CA GLU A 300 63.23 -5.76 21.12
C GLU A 300 64.71 -6.20 21.31
N PRO A 301 65.60 -5.30 21.78
CA PRO A 301 66.99 -5.62 22.07
C PRO A 301 67.23 -5.88 23.57
N GLU A 302 67.89 -6.99 23.91
CA GLU A 302 68.72 -7.15 25.12
C GLU A 302 69.99 -7.96 24.83
#